data_AF-A0A956L929-F1
#
_entry.id   AF-A0A956L929-F1
#
_cell.length_a   1.000
_cell.length_b   1.000
_cell.length_c   1.000
_cell.angle_alpha   90.00
_cell.angle_beta   90.00
_cell.angle_gamma   90.00
#
_symmetry.space_group_name_H-M   'P 1'
#
loop_
_entity.id
_entity.type
_entity.pdbx_description
1 polymer ?
#
loop_
_entity_poly.entity_id
_entity_poly.type
_entity_poly.pdbx_seq_one_letter_code
_entity_poly.pdbx_strand_id
1 'polypeptide(L)'
;MSDPLESSESGSSDTSDSGSACGDGIVDPGEQCDAGAENGPGHACTSACLVNVCGDGERGPGEGCDDGNAIDDDGCTNVCALPSCGDGILGAGEQCDDGNAVEDDACLGTCVFASCGDGFVREGLEQCDEGALNSDGGVCTEDCAFAMCGDGLV
;
A
#
# COMPACT_ATOMS: atom_id res chain seq x y z
N MET A 1 36.54 -67.38 -1.66
CA MET A 1 35.87 -68.08 -2.79
C MET A 1 34.41 -67.75 -2.66
N SER A 2 33.69 -67.07 -3.53
CA SER A 2 33.93 -66.16 -4.65
C SER A 2 32.55 -65.50 -4.87
N ASP A 3 32.54 -64.24 -5.30
CA ASP A 3 31.47 -63.36 -5.83
C ASP A 3 30.24 -64.03 -6.52
N PRO A 4 29.09 -63.34 -6.80
CA PRO A 4 29.02 -61.93 -7.23
C PRO A 4 27.75 -61.08 -6.92
N LEU A 5 27.85 -59.85 -7.46
CA LEU A 5 27.03 -58.63 -7.50
C LEU A 5 25.60 -58.73 -8.07
N GLU A 6 24.91 -57.57 -7.98
CA GLU A 6 23.66 -57.11 -8.63
C GLU A 6 22.34 -57.40 -7.88
N SER A 7 21.37 -56.48 -7.75
CA SER A 7 21.22 -55.12 -8.25
C SER A 7 20.16 -54.38 -7.41
N SER A 8 20.32 -53.05 -7.35
CA SER A 8 19.30 -52.02 -7.08
C SER A 8 17.86 -52.45 -6.76
N GLU A 9 17.37 -52.10 -5.58
CA GLU A 9 15.99 -51.63 -5.41
C GLU A 9 15.97 -50.46 -4.43
N SER A 10 16.22 -49.26 -4.98
CA SER A 10 15.75 -48.01 -4.39
C SER A 10 14.23 -47.98 -4.49
N GLY A 11 13.57 -48.70 -3.59
CA GLY A 11 12.14 -48.51 -3.33
C GLY A 11 11.97 -47.38 -2.33
N SER A 12 12.31 -46.15 -2.72
CA SER A 12 11.65 -44.99 -2.13
C SER A 12 10.19 -45.19 -2.46
N SER A 13 9.40 -45.58 -1.47
CA SER A 13 7.95 -45.48 -1.52
C SER A 13 7.60 -43.99 -1.51
N ASP A 14 7.90 -43.33 -2.62
CA ASP A 14 7.17 -42.18 -3.10
C ASP A 14 5.79 -42.70 -3.47
N THR A 15 4.91 -42.82 -2.49
CA THR A 15 3.51 -42.54 -2.77
C THR A 15 3.38 -41.01 -2.82
N SER A 16 4.11 -40.41 -3.76
CA SER A 16 3.62 -39.18 -4.36
C SER A 16 2.36 -39.60 -5.07
N ASP A 17 1.25 -39.14 -4.52
CA ASP A 17 0.06 -38.85 -5.29
C ASP A 17 0.46 -37.82 -6.37
N SER A 18 1.18 -38.27 -7.40
CA SER A 18 1.67 -37.44 -8.51
C SER A 18 0.55 -37.19 -9.53
N GLY A 19 -0.64 -36.86 -9.05
CA GLY A 19 -1.83 -36.69 -9.88
C GLY A 19 -2.42 -35.27 -9.92
N SER A 20 -1.89 -34.34 -9.14
CA SER A 20 -2.22 -32.91 -9.21
C SER A 20 -1.16 -32.15 -8.43
N ALA A 21 -0.05 -31.80 -9.09
CA ALA A 21 1.08 -31.19 -8.42
C ALA A 21 1.32 -29.79 -8.95
N CYS A 22 0.72 -28.82 -8.27
CA CYS A 22 0.94 -27.41 -8.57
C CYS A 22 2.44 -27.08 -8.70
N GLY A 23 2.80 -26.54 -9.87
CA GLY A 23 4.16 -26.17 -10.24
C GLY A 23 4.88 -27.17 -11.13
N ASP A 24 4.20 -28.17 -11.70
CA ASP A 24 4.78 -29.10 -12.66
C ASP A 24 4.63 -28.64 -14.14
N GLY A 25 3.90 -27.53 -14.35
CA GLY A 25 3.64 -26.93 -15.66
C GLY A 25 2.47 -27.57 -16.42
N ILE A 26 1.63 -28.36 -15.75
CA ILE A 26 0.43 -28.97 -16.29
C ILE A 26 -0.75 -28.52 -15.45
N VAL A 27 -1.77 -27.94 -16.09
CA VAL A 27 -3.00 -27.55 -15.37
C VAL A 27 -3.83 -28.78 -15.04
N ASP A 28 -3.83 -29.16 -13.76
CA ASP A 28 -4.54 -30.32 -13.23
C ASP A 28 -5.92 -29.95 -12.63
N PRO A 29 -6.79 -30.95 -12.35
CA PRO A 29 -8.11 -30.69 -11.77
C PRO A 29 -8.05 -29.98 -10.41
N GLY A 30 -8.49 -28.73 -10.36
CA GLY A 30 -8.47 -27.89 -9.16
C GLY A 30 -7.57 -26.66 -9.29
N GLU A 31 -6.70 -26.66 -10.30
CA GLU A 31 -5.86 -25.53 -10.66
C GLU A 31 -6.56 -24.61 -11.65
N GLN A 32 -6.22 -23.33 -11.62
CA GLN A 32 -6.67 -22.35 -12.60
C GLN A 32 -5.56 -22.02 -13.61
N CYS A 33 -4.30 -22.25 -13.23
CA CYS A 33 -3.10 -22.09 -14.02
C CYS A 33 -1.99 -22.96 -13.43
N ASP A 34 -0.97 -23.26 -14.23
CA ASP A 34 0.27 -23.83 -13.76
C ASP A 34 1.38 -23.39 -14.71
N ALA A 35 2.20 -22.42 -14.27
CA ALA A 35 3.35 -21.92 -15.00
C ALA A 35 4.66 -22.60 -14.56
N GLY A 36 4.56 -23.71 -13.83
CA GLY A 36 5.68 -24.47 -13.30
C GLY A 36 6.46 -23.67 -12.27
N ALA A 37 7.77 -23.54 -12.52
CA ALA A 37 8.67 -22.74 -11.69
C ALA A 37 8.35 -21.24 -11.70
N GLU A 38 7.52 -20.76 -12.63
CA GLU A 38 7.09 -19.37 -12.74
C GLU A 38 5.76 -19.11 -12.00
N ASN A 39 5.41 -19.93 -11.01
CA ASN A 39 4.34 -19.63 -10.06
C ASN A 39 4.87 -18.76 -8.90
N GLY A 40 4.00 -17.98 -8.28
CA GLY A 40 4.28 -17.18 -7.08
C GLY A 40 4.40 -15.67 -7.33
N PRO A 41 4.97 -14.91 -6.38
CA PRO A 41 4.99 -13.46 -6.42
C PRO A 41 5.68 -12.88 -7.67
N GLY A 42 5.01 -11.94 -8.32
CA GLY A 42 5.44 -11.28 -9.55
C GLY A 42 5.02 -12.02 -10.81
N HIS A 43 4.35 -13.17 -10.69
CA HIS A 43 3.92 -14.02 -11.80
C HIS A 43 2.39 -14.14 -11.89
N ALA A 44 1.89 -14.49 -13.07
CA ALA A 44 0.44 -14.53 -13.36
C ALA A 44 -0.30 -15.68 -12.65
N CYS A 45 0.43 -16.58 -12.01
CA CYS A 45 -0.10 -17.72 -11.30
C CYS A 45 0.46 -17.71 -9.88
N THR A 46 -0.39 -17.85 -8.86
CA THR A 46 0.05 -17.86 -7.46
C THR A 46 0.80 -19.14 -7.13
N SER A 47 1.47 -19.16 -5.97
CA SER A 47 2.11 -20.39 -5.45
C SER A 47 1.14 -21.56 -5.20
N ALA A 48 -0.17 -21.28 -5.23
CA ALA A 48 -1.25 -22.26 -5.07
C ALA A 48 -1.93 -22.64 -6.40
N CYS A 49 -1.35 -22.28 -7.55
CA CYS A 49 -1.89 -22.57 -8.89
C CYS A 49 -3.28 -21.97 -9.14
N LEU A 50 -3.53 -20.82 -8.52
CA LEU A 50 -4.67 -19.97 -8.80
C LEU A 50 -4.22 -18.82 -9.69
N VAL A 51 -5.10 -18.31 -10.54
CA VAL A 51 -4.78 -17.10 -11.31
C VAL A 51 -4.52 -15.99 -10.31
N ASN A 52 -3.37 -15.35 -10.46
CA ASN A 52 -3.04 -14.23 -9.61
C ASN A 52 -3.94 -13.03 -9.94
N VAL A 53 -4.55 -12.47 -8.90
CA VAL A 53 -5.46 -11.33 -8.98
C VAL A 53 -5.24 -10.41 -7.79
N CYS A 54 -5.44 -9.12 -8.01
CA CYS A 54 -5.40 -8.14 -6.93
C CYS A 54 -6.30 -8.50 -5.75
N GLY A 55 -5.72 -8.48 -4.56
CA GLY A 55 -6.37 -8.81 -3.29
C GLY A 55 -6.30 -10.30 -2.95
N ASP A 56 -5.45 -11.09 -3.60
CA ASP A 56 -5.31 -12.53 -3.33
C ASP A 56 -4.21 -12.88 -2.32
N GLY A 57 -3.43 -11.88 -1.89
CA GLY A 57 -2.36 -12.00 -0.91
C GLY A 57 -0.98 -12.22 -1.54
N GLU A 58 -0.87 -12.30 -2.86
CA GLU A 58 0.38 -12.38 -3.60
C GLU A 58 0.47 -11.27 -4.63
N ARG A 59 1.49 -10.40 -4.53
CA ARG A 59 1.71 -9.35 -5.55
C ARG A 59 1.96 -9.97 -6.92
N GLY A 60 1.12 -9.65 -7.89
CA GLY A 60 1.17 -10.08 -9.28
C GLY A 60 2.09 -9.33 -10.23
N PRO A 61 2.09 -9.70 -11.52
CA PRO A 61 2.79 -8.97 -12.56
C PRO A 61 2.16 -7.59 -12.77
N GLY A 62 2.94 -6.54 -12.52
CA GLY A 62 2.50 -5.16 -12.73
C GLY A 62 1.74 -4.54 -11.54
N GLU A 63 1.48 -5.31 -10.50
CA GLU A 63 0.90 -4.81 -9.25
C GLU A 63 1.95 -4.08 -8.41
N GLY A 64 1.59 -2.90 -7.90
CA GLY A 64 2.42 -2.11 -6.99
C GLY A 64 2.38 -2.61 -5.55
N CYS A 65 1.30 -3.29 -5.15
CA CYS A 65 1.05 -3.87 -3.83
C CYS A 65 -0.02 -4.97 -3.96
N ASP A 66 -0.20 -5.76 -2.91
CA ASP A 66 -1.34 -6.65 -2.68
C ASP A 66 -1.41 -6.89 -1.17
N ASP A 67 -2.54 -6.57 -0.53
CA ASP A 67 -2.76 -6.74 0.92
C ASP A 67 -3.78 -7.85 1.24
N GLY A 68 -4.09 -8.69 0.26
CA GLY A 68 -4.91 -9.89 0.42
C GLY A 68 -6.39 -9.62 0.67
N ASN A 69 -6.87 -8.41 0.36
CA ASN A 69 -8.29 -8.12 0.44
C ASN A 69 -8.73 -7.07 -0.61
N ALA A 70 -10.00 -6.65 -0.52
CA ALA A 70 -10.63 -5.75 -1.48
C ALA A 70 -11.16 -4.47 -0.81
N ILE A 71 -10.35 -3.91 0.10
CA ILE A 71 -10.62 -2.67 0.83
C ILE A 71 -9.56 -1.67 0.38
N ASP A 72 -9.95 -0.42 0.10
CA ASP A 72 -9.02 0.59 -0.40
C ASP A 72 -8.16 1.21 0.73
N ASP A 73 -8.67 1.26 1.97
CA ASP A 73 -8.12 2.06 3.07
C ASP A 73 -7.15 1.31 4.03
N ASP A 74 -6.53 0.20 3.62
CA ASP A 74 -5.70 -0.63 4.51
C ASP A 74 -4.32 -1.03 3.98
N GLY A 75 -3.85 -0.38 2.91
CA GLY A 75 -2.45 -0.37 2.50
C GLY A 75 -2.21 -0.63 1.01
N CYS A 76 -3.23 -1.14 0.31
CA CYS A 76 -3.23 -1.28 -1.13
C CYS A 76 -4.61 -0.93 -1.67
N THR A 77 -4.66 -0.22 -2.81
CA THR A 77 -5.95 0.02 -3.46
C THR A 77 -6.47 -1.27 -4.11
N ASN A 78 -7.77 -1.32 -4.38
CA ASN A 78 -8.48 -2.38 -5.10
C ASN A 78 -8.02 -2.59 -6.55
N VAL A 79 -7.16 -1.71 -7.07
CA VAL A 79 -6.51 -1.84 -8.37
C VAL A 79 -5.02 -2.19 -8.24
N CYS A 80 -4.59 -2.59 -7.05
CA CYS A 80 -3.24 -2.98 -6.68
C CYS A 80 -2.18 -1.91 -7.00
N ALA A 81 -2.59 -0.66 -6.86
CA ALA A 81 -1.70 0.49 -6.80
C ALA A 81 -1.55 0.94 -5.34
N LEU A 82 -0.39 1.51 -5.02
CA LEU A 82 -0.24 2.21 -3.74
C LEU A 82 -1.12 3.47 -3.76
N PRO A 83 -1.85 3.77 -2.66
CA PRO A 83 -2.57 5.02 -2.52
C PRO A 83 -1.65 6.22 -2.76
N SER A 84 -2.21 7.30 -3.27
CA SER A 84 -1.50 8.53 -3.58
C SER A 84 -2.25 9.72 -3.02
N CYS A 85 -1.54 10.56 -2.28
CA CYS A 85 -2.09 11.78 -1.71
C CYS A 85 -3.07 12.55 -2.61
N GLY A 86 -4.26 12.78 -2.06
CA GLY A 86 -5.38 13.45 -2.69
C GLY A 86 -6.29 12.51 -3.51
N ASP A 87 -6.19 11.19 -3.33
CA ASP A 87 -7.05 10.21 -4.01
C ASP A 87 -8.26 9.76 -3.17
N GLY A 88 -8.34 10.21 -1.93
CA GLY A 88 -9.42 9.93 -0.98
C GLY A 88 -9.20 8.65 -0.18
N ILE A 89 -8.03 8.01 -0.31
CA ILE A 89 -7.68 6.75 0.32
C ILE A 89 -6.50 7.00 1.26
N LEU A 90 -6.65 6.69 2.54
CA LEU A 90 -5.59 6.97 3.52
C LEU A 90 -4.42 5.98 3.35
N GLY A 91 -3.36 6.44 2.70
CA GLY A 91 -2.16 5.66 2.43
C GLY A 91 -1.20 5.49 3.61
N ALA A 92 -0.30 4.53 3.47
CA ALA A 92 0.77 4.33 4.44
C ALA A 92 1.76 5.51 4.41
N GLY A 93 1.78 6.29 5.50
CA GLY A 93 2.66 7.45 5.66
C GLY A 93 1.96 8.81 5.52
N GLU A 94 0.70 8.79 5.10
CA GLU A 94 -0.18 9.96 5.07
C GLU A 94 -0.80 10.18 6.46
N GLN A 95 -0.99 11.43 6.84
CA GLN A 95 -1.67 11.78 8.10
C GLN A 95 -3.17 11.98 7.87
N CYS A 96 -3.53 12.39 6.66
CA CYS A 96 -4.88 12.62 6.17
C CYS A 96 -4.89 12.40 4.66
N ASP A 97 -6.08 12.16 4.10
CA ASP A 97 -6.37 12.29 2.68
C ASP A 97 -7.84 12.68 2.55
N ASP A 98 -8.13 13.81 1.90
CA ASP A 98 -9.48 14.32 1.72
C ASP A 98 -9.95 14.30 0.26
N GLY A 99 -9.20 13.60 -0.60
CA GLY A 99 -9.52 13.40 -2.00
C GLY A 99 -9.23 14.59 -2.91
N ASN A 100 -8.39 15.53 -2.48
CA ASN A 100 -7.95 16.62 -3.32
C ASN A 100 -6.52 17.14 -2.95
N ALA A 101 -6.06 18.19 -3.63
CA ALA A 101 -4.74 18.80 -3.40
C ALA A 101 -4.86 20.31 -3.16
N VAL A 102 -5.94 20.71 -2.50
CA VAL A 102 -6.20 22.09 -2.09
C VAL A 102 -5.56 22.30 -0.72
N GLU A 103 -4.94 23.45 -0.52
CA GLU A 103 -4.15 23.71 0.69
C GLU A 103 -4.95 24.50 1.74
N ASP A 104 -6.16 24.96 1.42
CA ASP A 104 -6.98 25.83 2.27
C ASP A 104 -8.01 25.09 3.15
N ASP A 105 -7.89 23.76 3.25
CA ASP A 105 -8.73 22.90 4.07
C ASP A 105 -7.95 22.18 5.18
N ALA A 106 -8.48 21.07 5.70
CA ALA A 106 -7.87 20.37 6.83
C ALA A 106 -6.69 19.47 6.43
N CYS A 107 -6.54 19.14 5.14
CA CYS A 107 -5.53 18.23 4.63
C CYS A 107 -4.76 18.87 3.47
N LEU A 108 -3.48 19.17 3.70
CA LEU A 108 -2.65 19.76 2.65
C LEU A 108 -2.49 18.79 1.48
N GLY A 109 -2.15 19.31 0.30
CA GLY A 109 -1.79 18.50 -0.89
C GLY A 109 -0.51 17.67 -0.73
N THR A 110 0.09 17.72 0.46
CA THR A 110 1.20 16.87 0.92
C THR A 110 0.76 15.78 1.92
N CYS A 111 -0.53 15.65 2.17
CA CYS A 111 -1.17 14.68 3.07
C CYS A 111 -0.66 14.75 4.51
N VAL A 112 -0.44 15.99 4.94
CA VAL A 112 -0.18 16.39 6.31
C VAL A 112 -1.35 17.26 6.76
N PHE A 113 -1.76 17.12 8.02
CA PHE A 113 -2.80 17.99 8.57
C PHE A 113 -2.37 19.46 8.47
N ALA A 114 -3.28 20.28 7.96
CA ALA A 114 -3.08 21.72 7.94
C ALA A 114 -3.15 22.30 9.36
N SER A 115 -2.29 23.28 9.64
CA SER A 115 -2.11 23.89 10.95
C SER A 115 -1.64 25.33 10.83
N CYS A 116 -2.08 26.19 11.75
CA CYS A 116 -1.56 27.54 11.85
C CYS A 116 -0.02 27.58 11.88
N GLY A 117 0.56 28.36 10.97
CA GLY A 117 2.00 28.51 10.77
C GLY A 117 2.56 27.60 9.67
N ASP A 118 1.73 26.87 8.93
CA ASP A 118 2.16 26.09 7.76
C ASP A 118 2.25 26.93 6.47
N GLY A 119 1.76 28.16 6.50
CA GLY A 119 1.78 29.11 5.38
C GLY A 119 0.57 29.03 4.45
N PHE A 120 -0.46 28.24 4.79
CA PHE A 120 -1.71 28.15 4.08
C PHE A 120 -2.88 28.59 4.96
N VAL A 121 -3.73 29.48 4.46
CA VAL A 121 -4.85 30.00 5.23
C VAL A 121 -6.06 29.10 5.07
N ARG A 122 -6.55 28.55 6.18
CA ARG A 122 -7.83 27.81 6.19
C ARG A 122 -9.02 28.75 6.33
N GLU A 123 -9.74 28.94 5.23
CA GLU A 123 -10.86 29.88 5.19
C GLU A 123 -11.92 29.57 6.27
N GLY A 124 -12.23 30.57 7.09
CA GLY A 124 -13.23 30.47 8.15
C GLY A 124 -12.72 29.86 9.46
N LEU A 125 -11.48 29.36 9.49
CA LEU A 125 -10.81 28.92 10.72
C LEU A 125 -9.65 29.87 11.10
N GLU A 126 -8.92 30.36 10.10
CA GLU A 126 -7.77 31.26 10.25
C GLU A 126 -8.06 32.59 9.55
N GLN A 127 -7.49 33.68 10.07
CA GLN A 127 -7.62 35.02 9.47
C GLN A 127 -6.43 35.35 8.58
N CYS A 128 -5.28 34.75 8.88
CA CYS A 128 -4.01 34.91 8.20
C CYS A 128 -3.13 33.69 8.51
N ASP A 129 -2.10 33.48 7.70
CA ASP A 129 -1.04 32.53 7.97
C ASP A 129 0.21 33.00 7.21
N GLU A 130 1.18 33.57 7.94
CA GLU A 130 2.48 33.97 7.37
C GLU A 130 3.54 32.87 7.54
N GLY A 131 3.09 31.64 7.83
CA GLY A 131 3.92 30.48 8.09
C GLY A 131 4.80 30.70 9.31
N ALA A 132 6.08 30.38 9.17
CA ALA A 132 7.10 30.62 10.18
C ALA A 132 7.35 32.10 10.52
N LEU A 133 6.67 33.05 9.84
CA LEU A 133 6.74 34.48 10.15
C LEU A 133 5.61 34.95 11.08
N ASN A 134 4.67 34.06 11.45
CA ASN A 134 3.71 34.35 12.51
C ASN A 134 4.45 34.79 13.77
N SER A 135 3.86 35.76 14.47
CA SER A 135 4.42 36.31 15.70
C SER A 135 3.36 37.12 16.43
N ASP A 136 3.30 37.01 17.75
CA ASP A 136 2.43 37.83 18.60
C ASP A 136 2.68 39.35 18.48
N GLY A 137 3.84 39.76 17.95
CA GLY A 137 4.14 41.16 17.60
C GLY A 137 3.99 41.51 16.11
N GLY A 138 3.59 40.53 15.29
CA GLY A 138 3.44 40.63 13.84
C GLY A 138 2.06 41.11 13.40
N VAL A 139 1.79 41.07 12.10
CA VAL A 139 0.42 41.30 11.57
C VAL A 139 -0.45 40.06 11.73
N CYS A 140 0.17 38.88 11.73
CA CYS A 140 -0.44 37.60 12.00
C CYS A 140 0.15 37.00 13.29
N THR A 141 -0.70 36.71 14.26
CA THR A 141 -0.29 36.14 15.56
C THR A 141 0.06 34.65 15.43
N GLU A 142 0.66 34.07 16.48
CA GLU A 142 0.92 32.62 16.55
C GLU A 142 -0.38 31.78 16.58
N ASP A 143 -1.53 32.43 16.81
CA ASP A 143 -2.87 31.82 16.75
C ASP A 143 -3.56 32.06 15.39
N CYS A 144 -2.83 32.53 14.36
CA CYS A 144 -3.35 32.82 13.01
C CYS A 144 -4.54 33.78 13.00
N ALA A 145 -4.51 34.73 13.93
CA ALA A 145 -5.43 35.85 14.01
C ALA A 145 -4.71 37.14 13.61
N PHE A 146 -5.45 38.11 13.10
CA PHE A 146 -4.90 39.44 12.91
C PHE A 146 -4.60 40.08 14.27
N ALA A 147 -3.39 40.62 14.42
CA ALA A 147 -3.02 41.38 15.61
C ALA A 147 -3.93 42.62 15.78
N MET A 148 -4.36 42.89 17.01
CA MET A 148 -5.25 43.99 17.33
C MET A 148 -4.71 44.83 18.48
N CYS A 149 -4.87 46.16 18.40
CA CYS A 149 -4.47 47.02 19.50
C CYS A 149 -5.26 46.68 20.78
N GLY A 150 -4.55 46.19 21.80
CA GLY A 150 -5.13 45.87 23.10
C GLY A 150 -5.57 44.41 23.30
N ASP A 151 -5.18 43.51 22.41
CA ASP A 151 -5.33 42.05 22.58
C ASP A 151 -4.40 41.47 23.68
N GLY A 152 -3.39 42.23 24.10
CA GLY A 152 -2.45 41.81 25.14
C GLY A 152 -1.27 40.99 24.63
N LEU A 153 -1.10 40.89 23.32
CA LEU A 153 0.02 40.23 22.64
C LEU A 153 1.00 41.33 22.15
N VAL A 154 2.28 41.25 22.56
CA VAL A 154 3.37 42.18 22.20
C VAL A 154 4.76 41.56 22.30
#